data_AF-A0A497L3M0-F1
#
_entry.id   AF-A0A497L3M0-F1
#
_cell.length_a   1.000
_cell.length_b   1.000
_cell.length_c   1.000
_cell.angle_alpha   90.00
_cell.angle_beta   90.00
_cell.angle_gamma   90.00
#
_symmetry.space_group_name_H-M   'P 1'
#
loop_
_entity.id
_entity.type
_entity.pdbx_description
1 polymer ?
#
loop_
_entity_poly.entity_id
_entity_poly.type
_entity_poly.pdbx_seq_one_letter_code
_entity_poly.pdbx_strand_id
1 'polypeptide(L)'
;SLTEDGERVLAQLRRMTAGAEAPRSAHTVAAHNYAVLVKGAANLIRLGVEQRDAALMAGARGATTLLYDGARFHMPGMEIEVEPTLARFLVDRLRPSAGDIVIIGTADTPSAAEIGAKTAALELLEEMEAGPD
;
A
#
# COMPACT_ATOMS: atom_id res chain seq x y z
N SER A 1 14.14 -1.78 22.90
CA SER A 1 14.98 -1.89 21.69
C SER A 1 14.65 -3.21 21.00
N LEU A 2 14.90 -3.31 19.68
CA LEU A 2 14.79 -4.59 18.97
C LEU A 2 16.01 -5.46 19.29
N THR A 3 15.84 -6.78 19.19
CA THR A 3 16.96 -7.74 19.18
C THR A 3 17.65 -7.72 17.81
N GLU A 4 18.83 -8.35 17.70
CA GLU A 4 19.53 -8.51 16.41
C GLU A 4 18.62 -9.16 15.35
N ASP A 5 17.84 -10.17 15.74
CA ASP A 5 16.86 -10.82 14.87
C ASP A 5 15.78 -9.84 14.41
N GLY A 6 15.26 -9.02 15.34
CA GLY A 6 14.27 -7.99 15.03
C GLY A 6 14.81 -6.90 14.10
N GLU A 7 16.07 -6.51 14.26
CA GLU A 7 16.74 -5.58 13.35
C GLU A 7 16.91 -6.15 11.94
N ARG A 8 17.24 -7.44 11.81
CA ARG A 8 17.32 -8.11 10.49
C ARG A 8 15.97 -8.14 9.79
N VAL A 9 14.91 -8.55 10.49
CA VAL A 9 13.55 -8.56 9.94
C VAL A 9 13.13 -7.16 9.50
N LEU A 10 13.35 -6.16 10.36
CA LEU A 10 13.03 -4.76 10.03
C LEU A 10 13.82 -4.26 8.82
N ALA A 11 15.10 -4.63 8.69
CA ALA A 11 15.93 -4.26 7.55
C ALA A 11 15.43 -4.89 6.24
N GLN A 12 14.93 -6.14 6.28
CA GLN A 12 14.30 -6.79 5.13
C GLN A 12 13.00 -6.08 4.74
N LEU A 13 12.09 -5.84 5.69
CA LEU A 13 10.83 -5.14 5.45
C LEU A 13 11.04 -3.74 4.84
N ARG A 14 12.05 -3.00 5.32
CA ARG A 14 12.43 -1.67 4.78
C ARG A 14 12.97 -1.71 3.35
N ARG A 15 13.47 -2.85 2.88
CA ARG A 15 13.88 -3.03 1.48
C ARG A 15 12.68 -3.26 0.58
N MET A 16 11.65 -3.95 1.10
CA MET A 16 10.47 -4.38 0.36
C MET A 16 9.33 -3.34 0.40
N THR A 17 9.32 -2.48 1.42
CA THR A 17 8.24 -1.52 1.63
C THR A 17 8.72 -0.12 2.01
N ALA A 18 7.87 0.87 1.76
CA ALA A 18 8.02 2.24 2.26
C ALA A 18 6.64 2.78 2.66
N GLY A 19 6.58 3.66 3.67
CA GLY A 19 5.30 4.17 4.19
C GLY A 19 5.30 5.69 4.35
N ALA A 20 4.14 6.32 4.13
CA ALA A 20 3.92 7.74 4.39
C ALA A 20 2.44 8.05 4.65
N GLU A 21 2.18 9.03 5.53
CA GLU A 21 0.84 9.62 5.67
C GLU A 21 0.42 10.28 4.35
N ALA A 22 -0.70 9.85 3.80
CA ALA A 22 -1.18 10.31 2.50
C ALA A 22 -2.23 11.43 2.66
N PRO A 23 -2.30 12.39 1.72
CA PRO A 23 -3.34 13.39 1.73
C PRO A 23 -4.72 12.76 1.47
N ARG A 24 -5.78 13.50 1.80
CA ARG A 24 -7.14 13.16 1.36
C ARG A 24 -7.24 13.34 -0.15
N SER A 25 -7.93 12.42 -0.81
CA SER A 25 -8.20 12.45 -2.26
C SER A 25 -9.62 12.00 -2.55
N ALA A 26 -10.11 12.22 -3.77
CA ALA A 26 -11.43 11.73 -4.20
C ALA A 26 -11.56 10.19 -4.12
N HIS A 27 -10.44 9.47 -4.00
CA HIS A 27 -10.38 8.01 -3.99
C HIS A 27 -10.27 7.41 -2.58
N THR A 28 -10.46 8.22 -1.53
CA THR A 28 -10.34 7.80 -0.12
C THR A 28 -11.64 8.05 0.63
N VAL A 29 -12.01 7.13 1.53
CA VAL A 29 -13.35 7.07 2.12
C VAL A 29 -13.46 7.88 3.43
N ALA A 30 -12.37 7.97 4.20
CA ALA A 30 -12.36 8.59 5.52
C ALA A 30 -11.37 9.78 5.62
N ALA A 31 -11.22 10.33 6.83
CA ALA A 31 -10.47 11.57 7.07
C ALA A 31 -8.94 11.37 7.05
N HIS A 32 -8.46 10.18 7.41
CA HIS A 32 -7.04 9.87 7.51
C HIS A 32 -6.64 8.77 6.55
N ASN A 33 -5.49 8.94 5.91
CA ASN A 33 -4.95 7.99 4.95
C ASN A 33 -3.47 7.70 5.22
N TYR A 34 -3.08 6.45 4.98
CA TYR A 34 -1.68 6.05 5.04
C TYR A 34 -1.36 5.18 3.83
N ALA A 35 -0.31 5.55 3.10
CA ALA A 35 0.14 4.83 1.92
C ALA A 35 1.33 3.94 2.27
N VAL A 36 1.27 2.69 1.82
CA VAL A 36 2.37 1.73 1.87
C VAL A 36 2.72 1.28 0.45
N LEU A 37 3.94 1.55 0.02
CA LEU A 37 4.53 0.98 -1.18
C LEU A 37 4.94 -0.46 -0.89
N VAL A 38 4.62 -1.39 -1.79
CA VAL A 38 5.15 -2.77 -1.80
C VAL A 38 5.83 -3.00 -3.14
N LYS A 39 7.12 -3.37 -3.09
CA LYS A 39 7.94 -3.45 -4.29
C LYS A 39 7.71 -4.73 -5.07
N GLY A 40 7.59 -4.60 -6.39
CA GLY A 40 7.52 -5.74 -7.31
C GLY A 40 6.30 -6.65 -7.14
N ALA A 41 5.22 -6.16 -6.55
CA ALA A 41 4.05 -6.98 -6.22
C ALA A 41 2.89 -6.87 -7.24
N ALA A 42 3.04 -6.06 -8.30
CA ALA A 42 1.94 -5.76 -9.23
C ALA A 42 1.32 -6.99 -9.90
N ASN A 43 2.10 -8.05 -10.14
CA ASN A 43 1.64 -9.29 -10.76
C ASN A 43 0.69 -10.12 -9.88
N LEU A 44 0.66 -9.87 -8.57
CA LEU A 44 -0.25 -10.53 -7.63
C LEU A 44 -1.57 -9.77 -7.47
N ILE A 45 -1.64 -8.52 -7.94
CA ILE A 45 -2.83 -7.69 -7.76
C ILE A 45 -3.81 -7.90 -8.91
N ARG A 46 -4.99 -8.41 -8.58
CA ARG A 46 -6.08 -8.59 -9.55
C ARG A 46 -7.04 -7.40 -9.58
N LEU A 47 -7.72 -7.13 -8.46
CA LEU A 47 -8.66 -6.01 -8.30
C LEU A 47 -8.43 -5.22 -7.00
N GLY A 48 -7.47 -5.63 -6.16
CA GLY A 48 -7.21 -4.99 -4.86
C GLY A 48 -8.31 -5.22 -3.81
N VAL A 49 -9.18 -6.22 -4.02
CA VAL A 49 -10.29 -6.54 -3.10
C VAL A 49 -9.73 -7.16 -1.82
N GLU A 50 -8.76 -8.05 -1.98
CA GLU A 50 -8.04 -8.75 -0.92
C GLU A 50 -7.37 -7.74 0.03
N GLN A 51 -6.65 -6.75 -0.52
CA GLN A 51 -6.02 -5.69 0.29
C GLN A 51 -7.05 -4.80 1.01
N ARG A 52 -8.20 -4.51 0.38
CA ARG A 52 -9.28 -3.76 1.03
C ARG A 52 -9.86 -4.55 2.20
N ASP A 53 -10.12 -5.83 2.00
CA ASP A 53 -10.75 -6.69 3.00
C ASP A 53 -9.79 -6.93 4.18
N ALA A 54 -8.49 -7.12 3.92
CA ALA A 54 -7.41 -7.15 4.92
C ALA A 54 -7.38 -5.88 5.77
N ALA A 55 -7.43 -4.70 5.14
CA ALA A 55 -7.45 -3.42 5.84
C ALA A 55 -8.72 -3.26 6.70
N LEU A 56 -9.89 -3.69 6.20
CA LEU A 56 -11.14 -3.68 6.97
C LEU A 56 -11.05 -4.58 8.21
N MET A 57 -10.51 -5.79 8.07
CA MET A 57 -10.30 -6.72 9.20
C MET A 57 -9.34 -6.15 10.25
N ALA A 58 -8.37 -5.35 9.82
CA ALA A 58 -7.42 -4.65 10.69
C ALA A 58 -7.98 -3.37 11.34
N GLY A 59 -9.26 -3.02 11.10
CA GLY A 59 -9.94 -1.89 11.72
C GLY A 59 -9.90 -0.59 10.92
N ALA A 60 -9.41 -0.60 9.69
CA ALA A 60 -9.59 0.54 8.78
C ALA A 60 -11.03 0.60 8.23
N ARG A 61 -11.36 1.70 7.56
CA ARG A 61 -12.63 1.86 6.83
C ARG A 61 -12.57 1.33 5.39
N GLY A 62 -11.38 0.94 4.96
CA GLY A 62 -11.11 0.34 3.66
C GLY A 62 -9.65 0.55 3.24
N ALA A 63 -9.33 0.13 2.03
CA ALA A 63 -8.10 0.52 1.35
C ALA A 63 -8.32 0.67 -0.16
N THR A 64 -7.46 1.45 -0.80
CA THR A 64 -7.37 1.61 -2.25
C THR A 64 -6.01 1.14 -2.72
N THR A 65 -5.97 0.24 -3.70
CA THR A 65 -4.74 -0.30 -4.28
C THR A 65 -4.45 0.37 -5.62
N LEU A 66 -3.22 0.83 -5.81
CA LEU A 66 -2.75 1.51 -7.01
C LEU A 66 -1.52 0.78 -7.56
N LEU A 67 -1.47 0.56 -8.87
CA LEU A 67 -0.32 -0.03 -9.56
C LEU A 67 0.49 1.09 -10.22
N TYR A 68 1.82 1.00 -10.15
CA TYR A 68 2.71 1.92 -10.85
C TYR A 68 3.35 1.24 -12.07
N ASP A 69 3.08 1.76 -13.26
CA ASP A 69 3.59 1.21 -14.53
C ASP A 69 4.97 1.78 -14.93
N GLY A 70 5.56 2.63 -14.09
CA GLY A 70 6.80 3.37 -14.39
C GLY A 70 6.58 4.79 -14.89
N ALA A 71 5.34 5.15 -15.23
CA ALA A 71 4.97 6.49 -15.65
C ALA A 71 3.84 7.07 -14.78
N ARG A 72 2.80 6.28 -14.51
CA ARG A 72 1.58 6.73 -13.81
C ARG A 72 1.04 5.66 -12.86
N PHE A 73 0.16 6.11 -11.97
CA PHE A 73 -0.64 5.24 -11.11
C PHE A 73 -2.00 4.98 -11.74
N HIS A 74 -2.47 3.75 -11.66
CA HIS A 74 -3.82 3.35 -12.06
C HIS A 74 -4.42 2.33 -11.08
N MET A 75 -5.74 2.26 -11.04
CA MET A 75 -6.45 1.25 -10.25
C MET A 75 -6.50 -0.08 -11.00
N PRO A 76 -6.32 -1.23 -10.33
CA PRO A 76 -6.40 -2.53 -10.97
C PRO A 76 -7.82 -2.77 -11.54
N GLY A 77 -7.88 -3.25 -12.78
CA GLY A 77 -9.16 -3.53 -13.47
C GLY A 77 -9.96 -2.30 -13.92
N MET A 78 -9.41 -1.09 -13.74
CA MET A 78 -10.08 0.16 -14.11
C MET A 78 -9.12 1.08 -14.87
N GLU A 79 -9.57 1.69 -15.96
CA GLU A 79 -8.80 2.72 -16.69
C GLU A 79 -8.93 4.10 -16.03
N ILE A 80 -8.97 4.14 -14.70
CA ILE A 80 -9.09 5.40 -13.94
C ILE A 80 -7.69 5.82 -13.51
N GLU A 81 -7.27 6.98 -14.01
CA GLU A 81 -6.06 7.65 -13.55
C GLU A 81 -6.26 8.27 -12.18
N VAL A 82 -5.20 8.24 -11.37
CA VAL A 82 -5.17 8.86 -10.04
C VAL A 82 -4.98 10.36 -10.17
N GLU A 83 -5.65 11.13 -9.29
CA GLU A 83 -5.50 12.59 -9.22
C GLU A 83 -4.01 13.03 -9.24
N PRO A 84 -3.62 14.00 -10.08
CA PRO A 84 -2.21 14.39 -10.24
C PRO A 84 -1.51 14.80 -8.94
N THR A 85 -2.24 15.38 -8.00
CA THR A 85 -1.74 15.79 -6.68
C THR A 85 -1.34 14.59 -5.83
N LEU A 86 -2.18 13.55 -5.77
CA LEU A 86 -1.88 12.31 -5.08
C LEU A 86 -0.75 11.56 -5.78
N ALA A 87 -0.81 11.43 -7.11
CA ALA A 87 0.23 10.77 -7.89
C ALA A 87 1.62 11.38 -7.65
N ARG A 88 1.72 12.72 -7.72
CA ARG A 88 2.96 13.44 -7.43
C ARG A 88 3.45 13.21 -6.00
N PHE A 89 2.54 13.29 -5.03
CA PHE A 89 2.87 13.01 -3.63
C PHE A 89 3.48 11.60 -3.46
N LEU A 90 2.86 10.59 -4.07
CA LEU A 90 3.33 9.21 -3.98
C LEU A 90 4.71 9.04 -4.63
N VAL A 91 4.96 9.66 -5.79
CA VAL A 91 6.29 9.64 -6.43
C VAL A 91 7.33 10.30 -5.54
N ASP A 92 7.06 11.50 -5.04
CA ASP A 92 8.01 12.29 -4.25
C ASP A 92 8.35 11.60 -2.92
N ARG A 93 7.37 10.96 -2.27
CA ARG A 93 7.51 10.39 -0.93
C ARG A 93 7.93 8.93 -0.92
N LEU A 94 7.45 8.13 -1.88
CA LEU A 94 7.66 6.68 -1.87
C LEU A 94 8.65 6.22 -2.95
N ARG A 95 8.88 7.03 -3.99
CA ARG A 95 9.84 6.73 -5.09
C ARG A 95 9.61 5.34 -5.71
N PRO A 96 8.39 5.08 -6.23
CA PRO A 96 8.03 3.78 -6.81
C PRO A 96 8.87 3.48 -8.07
N SER A 97 9.02 2.20 -8.37
CA SER A 97 9.54 1.67 -9.63
C SER A 97 8.43 0.90 -10.37
N ALA A 98 8.59 0.72 -11.68
CA ALA A 98 7.62 -0.04 -12.47
C ALA A 98 7.40 -1.45 -11.88
N GLY A 99 6.14 -1.84 -11.70
CA GLY A 99 5.76 -3.11 -11.06
C GLY A 99 5.60 -3.04 -9.53
N ASP A 100 5.87 -1.88 -8.92
CA ASP A 100 5.50 -1.63 -7.53
C ASP A 100 4.00 -1.30 -7.42
N ILE A 101 3.46 -1.50 -6.23
CA ILE A 101 2.10 -1.09 -5.89
C ILE A 101 2.10 -0.17 -4.68
N VAL A 102 1.03 0.61 -4.53
CA VAL A 102 0.74 1.38 -3.33
C VAL A 102 -0.62 0.98 -2.79
N ILE A 103 -0.67 0.60 -1.51
CA ILE A 103 -1.91 0.36 -0.76
C ILE A 103 -2.15 1.58 0.13
N ILE A 104 -3.30 2.22 -0.04
CA ILE A 104 -3.71 3.38 0.77
C ILE A 104 -4.83 2.94 1.71
N GLY A 105 -4.49 2.71 2.97
CA GLY A 105 -5.47 2.48 4.03
C GLY A 105 -6.16 3.79 4.39
N THR A 106 -7.48 3.74 4.63
CA THR A 106 -8.29 4.91 5.00
C THR A 106 -9.08 4.63 6.27
N ALA A 107 -9.08 5.54 7.24
CA ALA A 107 -9.81 5.35 8.48
C ALA A 107 -10.19 6.66 9.19
N ASP A 108 -10.97 6.52 10.26
CA ASP A 108 -11.41 7.62 11.12
C ASP A 108 -10.32 8.10 12.08
N THR A 109 -9.21 7.35 12.22
CA THR A 109 -8.03 7.73 12.98
C THR A 109 -6.74 7.48 12.19
N PRO A 110 -5.66 8.25 12.43
CA PRO A 110 -4.36 8.02 11.77
C PRO A 110 -3.82 6.60 12.01
N SER A 111 -3.92 6.11 13.25
CA SER A 111 -3.40 4.80 13.63
C SER A 111 -4.14 3.66 12.93
N ALA A 112 -5.47 3.74 12.81
CA ALA A 112 -6.24 2.71 12.10
C ALA A 112 -5.95 2.70 10.59
N ALA A 113 -5.74 3.88 9.99
CA ALA A 113 -5.35 3.98 8.58
C ALA A 113 -3.97 3.36 8.33
N GLU A 114 -3.01 3.66 9.20
CA GLU A 114 -1.65 3.11 9.14
C GLU A 114 -1.63 1.59 9.37
N ILE A 115 -2.33 1.11 10.40
CA ILE A 115 -2.42 -0.33 10.70
C ILE A 115 -3.08 -1.06 9.53
N GLY A 116 -4.20 -0.57 9.01
CA GLY A 116 -4.88 -1.21 7.89
C GLY A 116 -4.02 -1.29 6.62
N ALA A 117 -3.31 -0.21 6.27
CA ALA A 117 -2.41 -0.21 5.13
C ALA A 117 -1.24 -1.19 5.32
N LYS A 118 -0.65 -1.24 6.51
CA LYS A 118 0.46 -2.15 6.83
C LYS A 118 0.04 -3.60 6.88
N THR A 119 -1.14 -3.92 7.44
CA THR A 119 -1.64 -5.29 7.47
C THR A 119 -1.85 -5.81 6.05
N ALA A 120 -2.54 -5.03 5.19
CA ALA A 120 -2.74 -5.41 3.80
C ALA A 120 -1.42 -5.58 3.03
N ALA A 121 -0.41 -4.76 3.33
CA ALA A 121 0.93 -4.92 2.76
C ALA A 121 1.66 -6.17 3.27
N LEU A 122 1.54 -6.50 4.56
CA LEU A 122 2.17 -7.68 5.16
C LEU A 122 1.57 -8.98 4.62
N GLU A 123 0.25 -9.07 4.49
CA GLU A 123 -0.41 -10.24 3.88
C GLU A 123 0.05 -10.43 2.43
N LEU A 124 0.17 -9.34 1.65
CA LEU A 124 0.70 -9.43 0.29
C LEU A 124 2.17 -9.89 0.26
N LEU A 125 3.00 -9.47 1.22
CA LEU A 125 4.38 -9.96 1.31
C LEU A 125 4.43 -11.45 1.64
N GLU A 126 3.51 -11.95 2.46
CA GLU A 126 3.37 -13.37 2.75
C GLU A 126 2.99 -14.17 1.49
N GLU A 127 2.06 -13.66 0.68
CA GLU A 127 1.72 -14.25 -0.63
C GLU A 127 2.94 -14.27 -1.58
N MET A 128 3.74 -13.19 -1.60
CA MET A 128 4.97 -13.13 -2.39
C MET A 128 6.01 -14.18 -1.96
N GLU A 129 6.10 -14.48 -0.66
CA GLU A 129 7.01 -15.50 -0.14
C GLU A 129 6.51 -16.92 -0.41
N ALA A 130 5.20 -17.15 -0.36
CA ALA A 130 4.59 -18.45 -0.67
C ALA A 130 4.78 -18.87 -2.14
N GLY A 131 4.86 -17.90 -3.06
CA GLY A 131 4.94 -18.11 -4.50
C GLY A 131 3.56 -18.41 -5.12
N PRO A 132 3.42 -18.31 -6.46
CA PRO A 132 2.16 -18.65 -7.11
C PRO A 132 1.91 -20.17 -7.02
N ASP A 133 0.71 -20.55 -6.57
CA ASP A 133 0.18 -21.93 -6.66
C ASP A 133 0.19 -22.46 -8.11
#